data_AF-A0A9E5IDI4-F1
#
_entry.id   AF-A0A9E5IDI4-F1
#
_cell.length_a   1.000
_cell.length_b   1.000
_cell.length_c   1.000
_cell.angle_alpha   90.00
_cell.angle_beta   90.00
_cell.angle_gamma   90.00
#
_symmetry.space_group_name_H-M   'P 1'
#
loop_
_entity.id
_entity.type
_entity.pdbx_description
1 polymer ?
#
loop_
_entity_poly.entity_id
_entity_poly.type
_entity_poly.pdbx_seq_one_letter_code
_entity_poly.pdbx_strand_id
1 'polypeptide(L)'
;MRAIFSRSVTLLLAAFSCCQAFAQSNPTQVQWLGQSAFKITSPAGKIIVTDPWLKANPLTPVEFKTLENLGKVDVLLVSHGHLDHFADAPALAKLNNVPMYA
;
A
#
# COMPACT_ATOMS: atom_id res chain seq x y z
N MET A 1 -39.25 -17.12 50.79
CA MET A 1 -38.73 -17.54 49.47
C MET A 1 -38.17 -16.31 48.77
N ARG A 2 -36.85 -16.18 48.62
CA ARG A 2 -36.20 -15.09 47.88
C ARG A 2 -35.47 -15.70 46.69
N ALA A 3 -35.91 -15.36 45.48
CA ALA A 3 -35.30 -15.82 44.25
C ALA A 3 -33.97 -15.09 44.02
N ILE A 4 -32.89 -15.84 43.88
CA ILE A 4 -31.57 -15.35 43.49
C ILE A 4 -31.55 -15.33 41.96
N PHE A 5 -31.68 -14.16 41.35
CA PHE A 5 -31.51 -13.99 39.91
C PHE A 5 -30.01 -13.94 39.57
N SER A 6 -29.58 -14.92 38.76
CA SER A 6 -28.21 -15.13 38.28
C SER A 6 -27.71 -13.94 37.45
N ARG A 7 -26.61 -13.31 37.91
CA ARG A 7 -25.88 -12.25 37.19
C ARG A 7 -24.90 -12.80 36.12
N SER A 8 -24.94 -14.09 35.81
CA SER A 8 -23.85 -14.75 35.08
C SER A 8 -23.92 -14.68 33.55
N VAL A 9 -24.92 -14.01 32.96
CA VAL A 9 -25.15 -14.05 31.50
C VAL A 9 -24.46 -12.90 30.75
N THR A 10 -24.06 -11.81 31.41
CA THR A 10 -23.58 -10.60 30.72
C THR A 10 -22.10 -10.63 30.29
N LEU A 11 -21.27 -11.53 30.84
CA LEU A 11 -19.82 -11.49 30.56
C LEU A 11 -19.39 -12.22 29.27
N LEU A 12 -20.25 -13.03 28.65
CA LEU A 12 -19.83 -13.88 27.52
C LEU A 12 -19.88 -13.18 26.15
N LEU A 13 -20.58 -12.06 26.01
CA LEU A 13 -20.72 -11.35 24.72
C LEU A 13 -19.54 -10.42 24.38
N ALA A 14 -18.71 -10.03 25.35
CA ALA A 14 -17.57 -9.14 25.11
C ALA A 14 -16.37 -9.84 24.43
N ALA A 15 -16.28 -11.17 24.51
CA ALA A 15 -15.14 -11.93 23.97
C ALA A 15 -15.17 -12.12 22.45
N PHE A 16 -16.33 -11.94 21.79
CA PHE A 16 -16.47 -12.16 20.34
C PHE A 16 -16.10 -10.96 19.47
N SER A 17 -15.87 -9.79 20.05
CA SER A 17 -15.63 -8.55 19.28
C SER A 17 -14.16 -8.35 18.87
N CYS A 18 -13.22 -9.11 19.44
CA CYS A 18 -11.78 -8.88 19.24
C CYS A 18 -11.22 -9.48 17.93
N CYS A 19 -11.99 -10.32 17.24
CA CYS A 19 -11.51 -11.09 16.07
C CYS A 19 -12.37 -10.86 14.81
N GLN A 20 -12.88 -9.65 14.59
CA GLN A 20 -13.32 -9.29 13.23
C GLN A 20 -12.07 -9.09 12.38
N ALA A 21 -11.66 -10.13 11.65
CA ALA A 21 -10.77 -9.96 10.52
C ALA A 21 -11.43 -8.92 9.60
N PHE A 22 -10.81 -7.76 9.45
CA PHE A 22 -11.25 -6.76 8.50
C PHE A 22 -11.19 -7.41 7.11
N ALA A 23 -12.33 -7.85 6.60
CA ALA A 23 -12.44 -8.23 5.20
C ALA A 23 -12.07 -6.99 4.39
N GLN A 24 -10.92 -7.05 3.75
CA GLN A 24 -10.41 -5.99 2.90
C GLN A 24 -11.42 -5.75 1.77
N SER A 25 -12.10 -4.60 1.80
CA SER A 25 -13.34 -4.39 1.04
C SER A 25 -13.14 -3.98 -0.42
N ASN A 26 -11.91 -3.65 -0.83
CA ASN A 26 -11.61 -3.19 -2.19
C ASN A 26 -10.73 -4.21 -2.93
N PRO A 27 -10.85 -4.36 -4.25
CA PRO A 27 -9.91 -5.17 -5.03
C PRO A 27 -8.51 -4.54 -5.02
N THR A 28 -7.49 -5.38 -5.15
CA THR A 28 -6.13 -4.90 -5.45
C THR A 28 -6.12 -4.32 -6.86
N GLN A 29 -5.55 -3.12 -7.02
CA GLN A 29 -5.37 -2.50 -8.33
C GLN A 29 -3.90 -2.52 -8.70
N VAL A 30 -3.60 -2.86 -9.95
CA VAL A 30 -2.24 -2.87 -10.49
C VAL A 30 -2.25 -2.02 -11.76
N GLN A 31 -1.51 -0.92 -11.73
CA GLN A 31 -1.31 -0.06 -12.88
C GLN A 31 0.13 -0.20 -13.35
N TRP A 32 0.28 -0.58 -14.62
CA TRP A 32 1.60 -0.61 -15.26
C TRP A 32 2.00 0.80 -15.73
N LEU A 33 3.24 1.19 -15.46
CA LEU A 33 3.80 2.51 -15.75
C LEU A 33 4.97 2.47 -16.74
N GLY A 34 5.17 1.32 -17.41
CA GLY A 34 6.27 1.10 -18.35
C GLY A 34 7.43 0.31 -17.74
N GLN A 35 8.16 -0.46 -18.56
CA GLN A 35 9.22 -1.38 -18.12
C GLN A 35 8.75 -2.26 -16.95
N SER A 36 9.44 -2.22 -15.81
CA SER A 36 9.10 -2.96 -14.58
C SER A 36 8.41 -2.08 -13.52
N ALA A 37 8.03 -0.85 -13.89
CA ALA A 37 7.37 0.06 -12.97
C ALA A 37 5.88 -0.24 -12.84
N PHE A 38 5.43 -0.49 -11.61
CA PHE A 38 4.02 -0.66 -11.27
C PHE A 38 3.62 0.26 -10.12
N LYS A 39 2.41 0.81 -10.19
CA LYS A 39 1.70 1.39 -9.05
C LYS A 39 0.63 0.40 -8.60
N ILE A 40 0.78 -0.13 -7.40
CA ILE A 40 -0.12 -1.12 -6.82
C ILE A 40 -0.87 -0.49 -5.66
N THR A 41 -2.20 -0.50 -5.74
CA THR A 41 -3.06 -0.09 -4.63
C THR A 41 -3.58 -1.34 -3.93
N SER A 42 -3.16 -1.54 -2.69
CA SER A 42 -3.67 -2.64 -1.85
C SER A 42 -5.14 -2.43 -1.51
N PRO A 43 -5.88 -3.47 -1.08
CA PRO A 43 -7.27 -3.32 -0.67
C PRO A 43 -7.50 -2.33 0.50
N ALA A 44 -6.51 -2.14 1.35
CA ALA A 44 -6.52 -1.17 2.45
C ALA A 44 -6.09 0.25 2.01
N GLY A 45 -5.87 0.47 0.71
CA GLY A 45 -5.54 1.79 0.15
C GLY A 45 -4.06 2.16 0.21
N LYS A 46 -3.16 1.24 0.60
CA LYS A 46 -1.70 1.48 0.52
C LYS A 46 -1.21 1.52 -0.91
N ILE A 47 -0.35 2.47 -1.22
CA ILE A 47 0.28 2.63 -2.54
C ILE A 47 1.71 2.09 -2.51
N ILE A 48 1.97 1.09 -3.35
CA ILE A 48 3.30 0.48 -3.54
C ILE A 48 3.78 0.87 -4.94
N VAL A 49 5.02 1.35 -5.05
CA VAL A 49 5.67 1.61 -6.34
C VAL A 49 6.88 0.70 -6.49
N THR A 50 6.99 0.03 -7.63
CA THR A 50 8.13 -0.83 -7.99
C THR A 50 8.98 -0.17 -9.06
N ASP A 51 10.28 -0.42 -9.04
CA ASP A 51 11.25 -0.16 -10.11
C ASP A 51 11.01 1.17 -10.88
N PRO A 52 11.00 2.32 -10.19
CA PRO A 52 10.54 3.58 -10.75
C PRO A 52 11.59 4.19 -11.69
N TRP A 53 11.61 3.75 -12.94
CA TRP A 53 12.17 4.50 -14.05
C TRP A 53 11.03 5.12 -14.85
N LEU A 54 10.70 6.37 -14.52
CA LEU A 54 9.48 7.05 -14.98
C LEU A 54 9.81 8.23 -15.89
N LYS A 55 10.68 9.15 -15.46
CA LYS A 55 10.94 10.39 -16.22
C LYS A 55 11.49 10.11 -17.62
N ALA A 56 12.47 9.21 -17.73
CA ALA A 56 13.14 8.92 -19.01
C ALA A 56 12.52 7.74 -19.79
N ASN A 57 11.67 6.92 -19.16
CA ASN A 57 11.10 5.73 -19.78
C ASN A 57 10.06 6.07 -20.86
N PRO A 58 10.27 5.73 -22.15
CA PRO A 58 9.36 6.14 -23.23
C PRO A 58 7.92 5.59 -23.09
N LEU A 59 7.71 4.54 -22.30
CA LEU A 59 6.41 3.92 -22.09
C LEU A 59 5.64 4.49 -20.90
N THR A 60 6.27 5.33 -20.07
CA THR A 60 5.57 5.93 -18.92
C THR A 60 4.51 6.91 -19.38
N PRO A 61 3.25 6.77 -18.90
CA PRO A 61 2.21 7.73 -19.20
C PRO A 61 2.63 9.16 -18.86
N VAL A 62 2.25 10.12 -19.70
CA VAL A 62 2.76 11.50 -19.63
C VAL A 62 2.52 12.14 -18.27
N GLU A 63 1.41 11.80 -17.60
CA GLU A 63 1.06 12.29 -16.29
C GLU A 63 2.05 11.84 -15.20
N PHE A 64 2.63 10.64 -15.32
CA PHE A 64 3.57 10.09 -14.33
C PHE A 64 5.04 10.42 -14.64
N LYS A 65 5.28 11.23 -15.68
CA LYS A 65 6.57 11.90 -15.87
C LYS A 65 6.85 12.94 -14.78
N THR A 66 5.79 13.49 -14.20
CA THR A 66 5.84 14.35 -13.01
C THR A 66 5.62 13.45 -11.79
N LEU A 67 6.66 13.25 -10.98
CA LEU A 67 6.66 12.25 -9.90
C LEU A 67 5.58 12.52 -8.84
N GLU A 68 5.25 13.79 -8.60
CA GLU A 68 4.22 14.24 -7.68
C GLU A 68 2.82 13.72 -8.05
N ASN A 69 2.56 13.45 -9.33
CA ASN A 69 1.27 12.94 -9.81
C ASN A 69 1.03 11.47 -9.43
N LEU A 70 2.05 10.74 -8.95
CA LEU A 70 1.82 9.43 -8.33
C LEU A 70 0.97 9.54 -7.06
N GLY A 71 0.93 10.72 -6.44
CA GLY A 71 0.37 10.94 -5.12
C GLY A 71 1.26 10.34 -4.04
N LYS A 72 0.65 10.00 -2.90
CA LYS A 72 1.36 9.35 -1.79
C LYS A 72 1.88 7.97 -2.22
N VAL A 73 3.12 7.66 -1.88
CA VAL A 73 3.73 6.33 -1.96
C VAL A 73 3.99 5.84 -0.54
N ASP A 74 3.40 4.71 -0.14
CA ASP A 74 3.61 4.12 1.19
C ASP A 74 4.80 3.14 1.21
N VAL A 75 5.08 2.48 0.09
CA VAL A 75 6.16 1.50 -0.05
C VAL A 75 6.86 1.69 -1.39
N LEU A 76 8.20 1.73 -1.36
CA LEU A 76 9.03 1.83 -2.54
C LEU A 76 9.97 0.63 -2.63
N LEU A 77 9.84 -0.13 -3.71
CA LEU A 77 10.60 -1.37 -3.94
C LEU A 77 11.44 -1.22 -5.20
N VAL A 78 12.71 -1.64 -5.13
CA VAL A 78 13.62 -1.72 -6.27
C VAL A 78 14.15 -3.14 -6.35
N SER A 79 14.03 -3.79 -7.50
CA SER A 79 14.43 -5.19 -7.68
C SER A 79 15.95 -5.37 -7.79
N HIS A 80 16.64 -4.44 -8.46
CA HIS A 80 18.10 -4.42 -8.60
C HIS A 80 18.60 -3.05 -9.10
N GLY A 81 19.92 -2.86 -9.13
CA GLY A 81 20.58 -1.58 -9.38
C GLY A 81 20.73 -1.13 -10.84
N HIS A 82 20.06 -1.75 -11.81
CA HIS A 82 20.07 -1.23 -13.17
C HIS A 82 19.26 0.08 -13.28
N LEU A 83 19.69 0.97 -14.18
CA LEU A 83 19.14 2.32 -14.30
C LEU A 83 17.64 2.31 -14.64
N ASP A 84 17.20 1.38 -15.48
CA ASP A 84 15.81 1.19 -15.88
C ASP A 84 14.89 0.61 -14.79
N HIS A 85 15.44 0.39 -13.59
CA HIS A 85 14.71 0.01 -12.37
C HIS A 85 14.88 1.04 -11.25
N PHE A 86 16.07 1.62 -11.09
CA PHE A 86 16.41 2.43 -9.91
C PHE A 86 16.20 3.95 -10.08
N ALA A 87 16.23 4.47 -11.31
CA ALA A 87 16.49 5.89 -11.61
C ALA A 87 15.78 6.92 -10.71
N ASP A 88 14.45 6.85 -10.59
CA ASP A 88 13.65 7.86 -9.88
C ASP A 88 13.38 7.47 -8.41
N ALA A 89 13.86 6.30 -7.95
CA ALA A 89 13.61 5.81 -6.60
C ALA A 89 14.15 6.75 -5.51
N PRO A 90 15.39 7.28 -5.58
CA PRO A 90 15.89 8.21 -4.57
C PRO A 90 15.07 9.50 -4.45
N ALA A 91 14.54 9.99 -5.58
CA ALA A 91 13.68 11.17 -5.59
C ALA A 91 12.31 10.87 -4.96
N LEU A 92 11.70 9.72 -5.30
CA LEU A 92 10.44 9.28 -4.72
C LEU A 92 10.51 9.00 -3.21
N ALA A 93 11.60 8.38 -2.75
CA ALA A 93 11.84 8.11 -1.34
C ALA A 93 11.87 9.41 -0.53
N LYS A 94 12.58 10.43 -1.03
CA LYS A 94 12.64 11.77 -0.41
C LYS A 94 11.30 12.48 -0.47
N LEU A 95 10.63 12.48 -1.63
CA LEU A 95 9.34 13.14 -1.83
C LEU A 95 8.26 12.63 -0.86
N ASN A 96 8.26 11.32 -0.58
CA ASN A 96 7.25 10.68 0.25
C ASN A 96 7.71 10.43 1.70
N ASN A 97 8.95 10.75 2.03
CA ASN A 97 9.58 10.43 3.32
C ASN A 97 9.43 8.94 3.69
N VAL A 98 9.79 8.05 2.77
CA VAL A 98 9.72 6.59 2.95
C VAL A 98 11.08 5.93 2.68
N PRO A 99 11.40 4.81 3.35
CA PRO A 99 12.55 4.01 2.97
C PRO A 99 12.35 3.38 1.58
N MET A 100 13.45 3.23 0.87
CA MET A 100 13.54 2.42 -0.35
C MET A 100 14.07 1.04 0.05
N TYR A 101 13.36 -0.01 -0.32
CA TYR A 101 13.81 -1.39 -0.13
C TYR A 101 14.38 -1.93 -1.44
N ALA A 102 15.54 -2.55 -1.37
CA ALA A 102 16.29 -3.10 -2.50
C ALA A 102 16.94 -4.44 -2.14
#